data_AF-R7G8D0-F1
#
_entry.id   AF-R7G8D0-F1
#
_cell.length_a   1.000
_cell.length_b   1.000
_cell.length_c   1.000
_cell.angle_alpha   90.00
_cell.angle_beta   90.00
_cell.angle_gamma   90.00
#
_symmetry.space_group_name_H-M   'P 1'
#
loop_
_entity.id
_entity.type
_entity.pdbx_description
1 polymer ?
#
loop_
_entity_poly.entity_id
_entity_poly.type
_entity_poly.pdbx_seq_one_letter_code
_entity_poly.pdbx_strand_id
1 'polypeptide(L)' 'MVSKEEKLVQALISIRQILNEIGLNEINNTVECKDGTKETFDCVKVIEEHIVNYFKCNLHIKE' A
#
# COMPACT_ATOMS: atom_id res chain seq x y z
N MET A 1 22.39 1.50 -10.64
CA MET A 1 21.18 1.12 -11.41
C MET A 1 20.09 0.88 -10.39
N VAL A 2 18.96 1.58 -10.47
CA VAL A 2 17.88 1.44 -9.47
C VAL A 2 17.30 0.02 -9.57
N SER A 3 17.23 -0.68 -8.44
CA SER A 3 16.68 -2.03 -8.32
C SER A 3 15.21 -2.08 -8.75
N LYS A 4 14.69 -3.27 -9.07
CA LYS A 4 13.26 -3.41 -9.47
C LYS A 4 12.35 -3.03 -8.29
N GLU A 5 12.83 -3.31 -7.09
CA GLU A 5 12.24 -3.03 -5.79
C GLU A 5 12.11 -1.53 -5.55
N GLU A 6 13.21 -0.77 -5.70
CA GLU A 6 13.19 0.69 -5.58
C GLU A 6 12.29 1.35 -6.64
N LYS A 7 12.25 0.80 -7.88
CA LYS A 7 11.33 1.27 -8.92
C LYS A 7 9.86 1.08 -8.54
N LEU A 8 9.53 -0.06 -7.91
CA LEU A 8 8.18 -0.34 -7.44
C LEU A 8 7.78 0.62 -6.32
N VAL A 9 8.65 0.83 -5.32
CA VAL A 9 8.41 1.78 -4.23
C VAL A 9 8.17 3.19 -4.79
N GLN A 10 9.00 3.63 -5.74
CA GLN A 10 8.86 4.94 -6.34
C GLN A 10 7.54 5.10 -7.11
N ALA A 11 7.11 4.08 -7.85
CA ALA A 11 5.84 4.09 -8.56
C ALA A 11 4.64 4.24 -7.60
N LEU A 12 4.69 3.55 -6.45
CA LEU A 12 3.64 3.63 -5.43
C LEU A 12 3.57 5.00 -4.77
N ILE A 13 4.74 5.59 -4.46
CA ILE A 13 4.82 6.97 -3.94
C ILE A 13 4.19 7.95 -4.95
N SER A 14 4.50 7.82 -6.23
CA SER A 14 3.92 8.67 -7.28
C SER A 14 2.41 8.52 -7.39
N ILE A 15 1.88 7.29 -7.31
CA ILE A 15 0.43 7.06 -7.30
C ILE A 15 -0.23 7.73 -6.09
N ARG A 16 0.36 7.59 -4.89
CA ARG A 16 -0.16 8.24 -3.67
C ARG A 16 -0.18 9.76 -3.79
N GLN A 17 0.86 10.36 -4.38
CA GLN A 17 0.89 11.81 -4.62
C GLN A 17 -0.26 12.26 -5.51
N ILE A 18 -0.50 11.56 -6.63
CA ILE A 18 -1.61 11.84 -7.54
C ILE A 18 -2.96 11.72 -6.81
N LEU A 19 -3.14 10.66 -6.02
CA LEU A 19 -4.37 10.46 -5.24
C LEU A 19 -4.62 11.60 -4.24
N ASN A 20 -3.57 12.08 -3.57
CA ASN A 20 -3.67 13.24 -2.69
C ASN A 20 -4.01 14.53 -3.45
N GLU A 21 -3.41 14.75 -4.63
CA GLU A 21 -3.67 15.93 -5.44
C GLU A 21 -5.13 16.02 -5.92
N ILE A 22 -5.76 14.88 -6.17
CA ILE A 22 -7.19 14.82 -6.57
C ILE A 22 -8.15 14.71 -5.37
N GLY A 23 -7.65 14.77 -4.13
CA GLY A 23 -8.45 14.68 -2.92
C GLY A 23 -8.97 13.27 -2.59
N LEU A 24 -8.41 12.24 -3.22
CA LEU A 24 -8.69 10.82 -2.99
C LEU A 24 -7.60 10.18 -2.12
N ASN A 25 -7.20 10.88 -1.07
CA ASN A 25 -6.16 10.50 -0.11
C ASN A 25 -6.45 9.13 0.54
N GLU A 26 -7.73 8.75 0.57
CA GLU A 26 -8.23 7.46 1.03
C GLU A 26 -9.05 6.82 -0.10
N ILE A 27 -8.59 5.68 -0.62
CA ILE A 27 -9.43 4.83 -1.48
C ILE A 27 -10.09 3.81 -0.58
N ASN A 28 -11.23 4.21 -0.04
CA ASN A 28 -12.00 3.37 0.86
C ASN A 28 -12.71 2.26 0.08
N ASN A 29 -12.53 1.02 0.50
CA ASN A 29 -13.26 -0.12 -0.01
C ASN A 29 -13.97 -0.82 1.13
N THR A 30 -15.20 -1.26 0.88
CA THR A 30 -16.03 -1.93 1.89
C THR A 30 -16.12 -3.40 1.53
N VAL A 31 -15.72 -4.26 2.45
CA VAL A 31 -15.86 -5.71 2.34
C VAL A 31 -16.91 -6.20 3.33
N GLU A 32 -17.72 -7.15 2.88
CA GLU A 32 -18.68 -7.84 3.74
C GLU A 32 -18.05 -9.14 4.25
N CYS A 33 -17.92 -9.25 5.56
CA CYS A 33 -17.42 -10.41 6.27
C CYS A 33 -18.48 -11.52 6.26
N LYS A 34 -18.04 -12.76 6.54
CA LYS A 34 -18.92 -13.94 6.51
C LYS A 34 -20.04 -13.92 7.56
N ASP A 35 -19.87 -13.14 8.62
CA ASP A 35 -20.85 -12.89 9.69
C ASP A 35 -21.80 -11.73 9.35
N GLY A 36 -21.68 -11.15 8.16
CA GLY A 36 -22.50 -10.04 7.68
C GLY A 36 -22.02 -8.66 8.13
N THR A 37 -20.91 -8.56 8.87
CA THR A 37 -20.35 -7.24 9.21
C THR A 37 -19.70 -6.60 7.98
N LYS A 38 -19.79 -5.28 7.86
CA LYS A 38 -19.12 -4.52 6.80
C LYS A 38 -17.93 -3.79 7.38
N GLU A 39 -16.76 -4.01 6.81
CA GLU A 39 -15.54 -3.31 7.18
C GLU A 39 -15.12 -2.42 6.03
N THR A 40 -14.91 -1.13 6.33
CA THR A 40 -14.34 -0.18 5.38
C THR A 40 -12.91 0.08 5.77
N PHE A 41 -12.00 -0.05 4.80
CA PHE A 41 -10.58 0.20 5.01
C PHE A 41 -9.98 1.02 3.86
N ASP A 42 -8.91 1.73 4.17
CA ASP A 42 -8.12 2.47 3.20
C ASP A 42 -7.21 1.51 2.42
N CYS A 43 -7.53 1.30 1.14
CA CYS A 43 -6.78 0.42 0.26
C CYS A 43 -5.31 0.84 0.13
N VAL A 44 -5.03 2.15 0.10
CA VAL A 44 -3.67 2.67 -0.10
C VAL A 44 -2.81 2.27 1.09
N LYS A 45 -3.33 2.48 2.30
CA LYS A 45 -2.65 2.12 3.54
C LYS A 45 -2.38 0.61 3.66
N VAL A 46 -3.34 -0.23 3.30
CA VAL A 46 -3.18 -1.70 3.32
C VAL A 46 -2.07 -2.16 2.37
N ILE A 47 -2.00 -1.58 1.16
CA ILE A 47 -0.97 -1.89 0.18
C ILE A 47 0.41 -1.44 0.70
N GLU A 48 0.53 -0.24 1.26
CA GLU A 48 1.77 0.25 1.87
C GLU A 48 2.27 -0.70 2.97
N GLU A 49 1.39 -1.09 3.89
CA GLU A 49 1.72 -2.01 4.99
C GLU A 49 2.19 -3.38 4.47
N HIS A 50 1.51 -3.95 3.47
CA HIS A 50 1.91 -5.21 2.85
C HIS A 50 3.31 -5.15 2.22
N ILE A 51 3.61 -4.06 1.53
CA ILE A 51 4.88 -3.89 0.84
C ILE A 51 6.02 -3.67 1.85
N VAL A 52 5.81 -2.80 2.84
CA VAL A 52 6.77 -2.61 3.94
C VAL A 52 7.04 -3.92 4.67
N ASN A 53 6.01 -4.71 4.96
CA ASN A 53 6.16 -6.01 5.59
C ASN A 53 6.90 -7.02 4.69
N TYR A 54 6.61 -7.05 3.39
CA TYR A 54 7.34 -7.90 2.45
C TYR A 54 8.84 -7.59 2.48
N PHE A 55 9.21 -6.31 2.49
CA PHE A 55 10.60 -5.90 2.57
C PHE A 55 11.23 -6.25 3.93
N LYS A 56 10.56 -5.97 5.04
CA LYS A 56 11.06 -6.33 6.38
C LYS A 56 11.29 -7.84 6.56
N CYS A 57 10.39 -8.67 6.03
CA CYS A 57 10.42 -10.11 6.23
C CYS A 57 11.33 -10.84 5.23
N ASN A 58 11.40 -10.37 3.97
CA ASN A 58 12.11 -11.07 2.90
C ASN A 58 13.47 -10.46 2.56
N LEU A 59 13.66 -9.17 2.82
CA LEU A 59 14.97 -8.56 2.84
C LEU A 59 15.40 -8.52 4.30
N HIS A 60 16.06 -9.60 4.76
CA HIS A 60 17.12 -9.43 5.74
C HIS A 60 18.12 -8.47 5.11
N ILE A 61 17.93 -7.17 5.33
CA ILE A 61 18.96 -6.18 5.13
C ILE A 61 20.00 -6.54 6.19
N LYS A 62 20.93 -7.41 5.81
CA LYS A 62 22.18 -7.58 6.54
C LYS A 62 22.83 -6.21 6.48
N GLU A 63 22.82 -5.53 7.62
CA GLU A 63 23.69 -4.39 7.92
C GLU A 63 25.15 -4.74 7.59
#